data_AF-A0A3P6B9H8-F1
#
_entry.id   AF-A0A3P6B9H8-F1
#
_cell.length_a   1.000
_cell.length_b   1.000
_cell.length_c   1.000
_cell.angle_alpha   90.00
_cell.angle_beta   90.00
_cell.angle_gamma   90.00
#
_symmetry.space_group_name_H-M   'P 1'
#
loop_
_entity.id
_entity.type
_entity.pdbx_description
1 polymer ?
#
loop_
_entity_poly.entity_id
_entity_poly.type
_entity_poly.pdbx_seq_one_letter_code
_entity_poly.pdbx_strand_id
1 'polypeptide(L)'
;MVSFPATTETISLALESNSSEAIQILDEVLEDPSSSPEDLQIEEQAITNLCERLTKEKRDEDLRTLLTKMRPLFFTHPQGQDRQNLQRDHPCHGKDTLNN
;
A
#
# COMPACT_ATOMS: atom_id res chain seq x y z
N MET A 1 -20.12 9.47 6.97
CA MET A 1 -20.26 8.88 5.62
C MET A 1 -20.58 7.41 5.81
N VAL A 2 -21.44 6.86 4.95
CA VAL A 2 -21.80 5.44 4.99
C VAL A 2 -20.75 4.73 4.15
N SER A 3 -19.89 3.92 4.77
CA SER A 3 -18.90 3.11 4.04
C SER A 3 -19.62 2.00 3.28
N PHE A 4 -19.22 1.72 2.05
CA PHE A 4 -19.70 0.53 1.36
C PHE A 4 -18.97 -0.72 1.90
N PRO A 5 -19.70 -1.82 2.17
CA PRO A 5 -19.08 -3.04 2.63
C PRO A 5 -18.33 -3.74 1.48
N ALA A 6 -17.26 -4.46 1.82
CA ALA A 6 -16.49 -5.28 0.88
C ALA A 6 -17.28 -6.54 0.46
N THR A 7 -18.31 -6.37 -0.36
CA THR A 7 -19.12 -7.47 -0.88
C THR A 7 -19.15 -7.49 -2.41
N THR A 8 -19.41 -8.66 -2.98
CA THR A 8 -19.61 -8.83 -4.43
C THR A 8 -20.75 -7.97 -4.97
N GLU A 9 -21.79 -7.72 -4.16
CA GLU A 9 -22.91 -6.84 -4.52
C GLU A 9 -22.44 -5.40 -4.70
N THR A 10 -21.59 -4.90 -3.81
CA THR A 10 -20.98 -3.57 -3.93
C THR A 10 -20.12 -3.47 -5.19
N ILE A 11 -19.32 -4.50 -5.51
CA ILE A 11 -18.52 -4.51 -6.75
C ILE A 11 -19.43 -4.47 -7.97
N SER A 12 -20.50 -5.27 -7.97
CA SER A 12 -21.46 -5.32 -9.08
C SER A 12 -22.14 -3.97 -9.28
N LEU A 13 -22.56 -3.33 -8.18
CA LEU A 13 -23.11 -1.98 -8.19
C LEU A 13 -22.14 -0.98 -8.82
N ALA A 14 -20.87 -0.97 -8.38
CA ALA A 14 -19.85 -0.10 -8.96
C ALA A 14 -19.61 -0.37 -10.45
N LEU A 15 -19.74 -1.63 -10.89
CA LEU A 15 -19.56 -1.99 -12.29
C LEU A 15 -20.67 -1.46 -13.20
N GLU A 16 -21.90 -1.46 -12.70
CA GLU A 16 -23.10 -0.94 -13.40
C GLU A 16 -23.21 0.59 -13.33
N SER A 17 -22.59 1.21 -12.32
CA SER A 17 -22.55 2.66 -12.14
C SER A 17 -21.74 3.40 -13.19
N ASN A 18 -22.04 4.70 -13.31
CA ASN A 18 -21.25 5.62 -14.12
C ASN A 18 -19.82 5.77 -13.55
N SER A 19 -18.91 6.23 -14.40
CA SER A 19 -17.48 6.41 -14.06
C SER A 19 -17.21 7.06 -12.70
N SER A 20 -17.80 8.22 -12.42
CA SER A 20 -17.54 8.97 -11.19
C SER A 20 -18.08 8.24 -9.96
N GLU A 21 -19.28 7.68 -10.06
CA GLU A 21 -19.92 6.96 -8.97
C GLU A 21 -19.21 5.63 -8.70
N ALA A 22 -18.81 4.91 -9.74
CA ALA A 22 -18.02 3.69 -9.62
C ALA A 22 -16.69 3.93 -8.90
N ILE A 23 -15.99 5.02 -9.24
CA ILE A 23 -14.74 5.40 -8.57
C ILE A 23 -14.99 5.67 -7.08
N GLN A 24 -16.08 6.37 -6.76
CA GLN A 24 -16.44 6.65 -5.36
C GLN A 24 -16.76 5.38 -4.59
N ILE A 25 -17.63 4.51 -5.12
CA ILE A 25 -18.01 3.25 -4.47
C ILE A 25 -16.77 2.38 -4.22
N LEU A 26 -15.88 2.27 -5.21
CA LEU A 26 -14.66 1.46 -5.10
C LEU A 26 -13.63 2.03 -4.12
N ASP A 27 -13.48 3.36 -4.02
CA ASP A 27 -12.58 3.96 -3.00
C ASP A 27 -13.17 3.78 -1.59
N GLU A 28 -14.51 3.88 -1.43
CA GLU A 28 -15.20 3.66 -0.15
C GLU A 28 -15.10 2.20 0.35
N VAL A 29 -15.07 1.22 -0.56
CA VAL A 29 -14.79 -0.20 -0.19
C VAL A 29 -13.40 -0.35 0.45
N LEU A 30 -12.44 0.49 0.07
CA LEU A 30 -11.06 0.44 0.55
C LEU A 30 -10.83 1.26 1.82
N GLU A 31 -11.84 2.01 2.30
CA GLU A 31 -11.70 2.83 3.53
C GLU A 31 -11.73 2.00 4.81
N ASP A 32 -12.41 0.85 4.82
CA ASP A 32 -12.49 -0.06 5.97
C ASP A 32 -11.68 -1.35 5.69
N PRO A 33 -10.38 -1.38 6.04
CA PRO A 33 -9.54 -2.53 5.75
C PRO A 33 -9.97 -3.73 6.60
N SER A 34 -10.49 -4.77 5.94
CA SER A 34 -10.86 -6.00 6.62
C SER A 34 -9.67 -6.95 6.77
N SER A 35 -9.78 -7.84 7.75
CA SER A 35 -8.82 -8.93 7.98
C SER A 35 -9.37 -10.30 7.55
N SER A 36 -10.61 -10.35 7.04
CA SER A 36 -11.21 -11.59 6.54
C SER A 36 -10.65 -11.94 5.16
N PRO A 37 -10.30 -13.21 4.89
CA PRO A 37 -9.79 -13.61 3.58
C PRO A 37 -10.80 -13.43 2.44
N GLU A 38 -12.09 -13.40 2.74
CA GLU A 38 -13.15 -13.10 1.75
C GLU A 38 -13.15 -11.62 1.40
N ASP A 39 -13.16 -10.75 2.41
CA ASP A 39 -13.14 -9.30 2.21
C ASP A 39 -11.86 -8.84 1.51
N LEU A 40 -10.70 -9.43 1.84
CA LEU A 40 -9.44 -9.15 1.15
C LEU A 40 -9.52 -9.45 -0.36
N GLN A 41 -10.20 -10.54 -0.77
CA GLN A 41 -10.40 -10.84 -2.19
C GLN A 41 -11.29 -9.79 -2.86
N ILE A 42 -12.31 -9.30 -2.15
CA ILE A 42 -13.19 -8.24 -2.67
C ILE A 42 -12.44 -6.91 -2.77
N GLU A 43 -11.60 -6.56 -1.80
CA GLU A 43 -10.73 -5.38 -1.83
C GLU A 43 -9.75 -5.44 -3.01
N GLU A 44 -9.08 -6.57 -3.23
CA GLU A 44 -8.19 -6.78 -4.38
C GLU A 44 -8.92 -6.58 -5.72
N GLN A 45 -10.14 -7.09 -5.81
CA GLN A 45 -11.00 -6.90 -6.97
C GLN A 45 -11.40 -5.42 -7.12
N ALA A 46 -11.69 -4.72 -6.02
CA ALA A 46 -12.02 -3.29 -6.03
C ALA A 46 -10.85 -2.45 -6.54
N ILE A 47 -9.63 -2.71 -6.05
CA ILE A 47 -8.39 -2.07 -6.48
C ILE A 47 -8.17 -2.26 -7.99
N THR A 48 -8.35 -3.50 -8.47
CA THR A 48 -8.16 -3.83 -9.89
C THR A 48 -9.13 -3.02 -10.76
N ASN A 49 -10.43 -3.03 -10.40
CA ASN A 49 -11.46 -2.29 -11.11
C ASN A 49 -11.23 -0.77 -11.06
N LEU A 50 -10.77 -0.26 -9.93
CA LEU A 50 -10.48 1.17 -9.75
C LEU A 50 -9.28 1.58 -10.62
N CYS A 51 -8.21 0.80 -10.66
CA CYS A 51 -7.06 1.04 -11.53
C CYS A 51 -7.44 1.08 -13.01
N GLU A 52 -8.24 0.11 -13.47
CA GLU A 52 -8.71 0.05 -14.86
C GLU A 52 -9.53 1.30 -15.23
N ARG A 53 -10.44 1.72 -14.36
CA ARG A 53 -11.29 2.90 -14.58
C ARG A 53 -10.48 4.19 -14.60
N LEU A 54 -9.61 4.41 -13.62
CA LEU A 54 -8.75 5.60 -13.56
C LEU A 54 -7.82 5.69 -14.78
N THR A 55 -7.30 4.56 -15.24
CA THR A 55 -6.48 4.48 -16.47
C THR A 55 -7.31 4.84 -17.70
N LYS A 56 -8.52 4.28 -17.84
CA LYS A 56 -9.42 4.56 -18.95
C LYS A 56 -9.85 6.03 -19.00
N GLU A 57 -10.06 6.65 -17.84
CA GLU A 57 -10.44 8.05 -17.70
C GLU A 57 -9.27 9.03 -17.74
N LYS A 58 -8.03 8.54 -17.85
CA LYS A 58 -6.80 9.35 -17.83
C LYS A 58 -6.68 10.21 -16.56
N ARG A 59 -7.08 9.64 -15.42
CA ARG A 59 -7.00 10.27 -14.09
C ARG A 59 -5.69 9.88 -13.42
N ASP A 60 -4.58 10.33 -13.99
CA ASP A 60 -3.22 9.93 -13.58
C ASP A 60 -2.90 10.31 -12.11
N GLU A 61 -3.39 11.46 -11.65
CA GLU A 61 -3.18 11.91 -10.26
C GLU A 61 -3.88 11.03 -9.23
N ASP A 62 -5.12 10.60 -9.53
CA ASP A 62 -5.88 9.70 -8.68
C ASP A 62 -5.27 8.31 -8.67
N LEU A 63 -4.80 7.82 -9.83
CA LEU A 63 -4.10 6.55 -9.94
C LEU A 63 -2.81 6.57 -9.12
N ARG A 64 -2.03 7.66 -9.19
CA ARG A 64 -0.82 7.83 -8.39
C ARG A 64 -1.12 7.89 -6.88
N THR A 65 -2.24 8.51 -6.52
CA THR A 65 -2.71 8.59 -5.13
C THR A 65 -3.09 7.20 -4.61
N LEU A 66 -3.86 6.44 -5.38
CA LEU A 66 -4.24 5.05 -5.07
C LEU A 66 -3.00 4.17 -4.85
N LEU A 67 -2.05 4.17 -5.79
CA LEU A 67 -0.82 3.39 -5.68
C LEU A 67 0.05 3.82 -4.48
N THR A 68 -0.03 5.08 -4.07
CA THR A 68 0.67 5.57 -2.87
C THR A 68 -0.02 5.09 -1.60
N LYS A 69 -1.37 5.10 -1.52
CA LYS A 69 -2.14 4.53 -0.41
C LYS A 69 -1.84 3.05 -0.21
N MET A 70 -1.66 2.30 -1.31
CA MET A 70 -1.38 0.86 -1.28
C MET A 70 0.07 0.49 -0.92
N ARG A 71 1.02 1.42 -1.04
CA ARG A 71 2.45 1.13 -0.84
C ARG A 71 2.75 0.42 0.49
N PRO A 72 2.18 0.79 1.66
CA PRO A 72 2.45 0.11 2.92
C PRO A 72 2.04 -1.37 2.92
N LEU A 73 0.99 -1.73 2.17
CA LEU A 73 0.49 -3.11 2.07
C LEU A 73 1.46 -4.01 1.29
N PHE A 74 2.17 -3.45 0.31
CA PHE A 74 3.19 -4.17 -0.47
C PHE A 74 4.61 -4.03 0.13
N PHE A 75 4.81 -3.10 1.06
CA PHE A 75 6.10 -2.86 1.71
C PHE A 75 6.24 -3.55 3.07
N THR A 76 5.36 -4.50 3.40
CA THR A 76 5.59 -5.52 4.43
C THR A 76 6.53 -6.60 3.89
N HIS A 77 7.73 -6.21 3.49
CA HIS A 77 8.85 -7.12 3.61
C HIS A 77 9.22 -7.17 5.09
N PRO A 78 9.19 -8.34 5.77
CA PRO A 78 10.01 -8.51 6.94
C PRO A 78 11.43 -8.29 6.43
N GLN A 79 12.00 -7.13 6.74
CA GLN A 79 13.45 -6.98 6.67
C GLN A 79 13.98 -8.16 7.47
N GLY A 80 14.60 -9.09 6.74
CA GLY A 80 15.38 -10.16 7.33
C GLY A 80 16.20 -9.57 8.46
N GLN A 81 16.12 -10.24 9.59
CA GLN A 81 16.90 -9.98 10.77
C GLN A 81 18.39 -9.87 10.42
N ASP A 82 18.87 -8.66 10.16
CA ASP A 82 20.29 -8.34 10.05
C ASP A 82 20.53 -7.03 10.80
N ARG A 83 20.46 -7.10 12.13
CA ARG A 83 20.59 -5.92 12.99
C ARG A 83 21.46 -6.11 14.23
N GLN A 84 22.45 -6.99 14.24
CA GLN A 84 23.48 -6.97 15.28
C GLN A 84 24.81 -7.50 14.75
N ASN A 85 25.71 -6.61 14.30
CA ASN A 85 27.18 -6.74 14.47
C ASN A 85 28.01 -5.59 13.85
N LEU A 86 27.55 -4.34 13.92
CA LEU A 86 28.45 -3.19 13.77
C LEU A 86 28.73 -2.58 15.15
N GLN A 87 29.39 -3.36 16.00
CA GLN A 87 30.05 -2.85 17.19
C GLN A 87 31.46 -3.43 17.22
N ARG A 88 32.41 -2.72 16.60
CA ARG A 88 33.79 -2.63 17.08
C ARG A 88 34.35 -1.28 16.63
N ASP A 89 34.04 -0.26 17.40
CA ASP A 89 34.95 0.87 17.61
C ASP A 89 36.36 0.32 17.84
N HIS A 90 37.28 0.58 16.91
CA HIS A 90 38.70 0.62 17.21
C HIS A 90 39.07 2.10 17.31
N PRO A 91 39.35 2.63 18.51
CA PRO A 91 39.97 3.94 18.60
C PRO A 91 41.41 3.82 18.09
N CYS A 92 41.71 4.61 17.07
CA CYS A 92 43.06 4.88 16.59
C CYS A 92 43.95 5.29 17.78
N HIS A 93 44.94 4.46 18.13
CA HIS A 93 46.06 4.89 18.96
C HIS A 93 47.34 4.73 18.15
N GLY A 94 47.65 5.76 17.37
CA GLY A 94 49.00 6.02 16.90
C GLY A 94 49.49 7.27 17.61
N LYS A 95 50.46 7.12 18.52
CA LYS A 95 51.43 8.16 18.88
C LYS A 95 52.75 7.52 19.31
N ASP A 96 53.69 7.64 18.37
CA ASP A 96 55.04 8.15 18.57
C ASP A 96 56.06 7.30 19.37
N THR A 97 56.90 6.62 18.58
CA THR A 97 58.32 6.39 18.86
C THR A 97 59.05 7.69 19.23
N LEU A 98 59.71 7.77 20.40
CA LEU A 98 61.02 8.43 20.55
C LEU A 98 61.73 8.10 21.88
N ASN A 99 62.99 7.65 21.75
CA ASN A 99 64.16 7.74 22.65
C ASN A 99 64.08 7.31 24.13
N ASN A 100 64.84 6.26 24.48
CA ASN A 100 66.20 6.40 25.03
C ASN A 100 66.98 5.08 24.91
#